data_AF-A0A1I7V199-F1
#
_entry.id   AF-A0A1I7V199-F1
#
_cell.length_a   1.000
_cell.length_b   1.000
_cell.length_c   1.000
_cell.angle_alpha   90.00
_cell.angle_beta   90.00
_cell.angle_gamma   90.00
#
_symmetry.space_group_name_H-M   'P 1'
#
loop_
_entity.id
_entity.type
_entity.pdbx_description
1 polymer ?
#
loop_
_entity_poly.entity_id
_entity_poly.type
_entity_poly.pdbx_seq_one_letter_code
_entity_poly.pdbx_strand_id
1 'polypeptide(L)'
;MRVLTVLLTLISLTSGSVLDQFRANGIEFEVYGEGRLIPEKQSCVPYTLDLNEFVNSFNTNNMNEYSRGLLQKRIFTSFDAICRKFQIHVAEEESPVYNLTEDRSQMRYLDYFDYNWNSLRFERDLKSLFLENKINHPFLDTVSQETLKRAGASDVSDFSHKTTVFPKTCNVKQMTVDTMICFNISDIPQAGTIYALAHGGEFLHNEDVYAYYDIPQFALITPQAVIPIELEKCKVLFGSYIYCFEELDTQCDVRTLSDCPIYAFKSDGDFVFRRNFGIGAIYATTESEIDLYQNGTRQVVPGRVFVLRTSYGTENGATVMLAEMTPHPEPAQSQFAVLLPETQKILKADSPTRLYTTQRRGVNMLSHKHYDQGAWDAVRDFFGF
;
A
#
# COMPACT_ATOMS: atom_id res chain seq x y z
N MET A 1 -24.39 -51.40 -27.70
CA MET A 1 -23.63 -51.29 -26.43
C MET A 1 -22.74 -50.07 -26.57
N ARG A 2 -23.21 -48.89 -26.16
CA ARG A 2 -23.18 -48.33 -24.80
C ARG A 2 -21.76 -47.98 -24.31
N VAL A 3 -21.51 -46.67 -24.43
CA VAL A 3 -20.77 -45.79 -23.51
C VAL A 3 -19.25 -45.85 -23.60
N LEU A 4 -18.72 -45.00 -24.49
CA LEU A 4 -17.42 -44.37 -24.37
C LEU A 4 -17.54 -43.30 -23.27
N THR A 5 -17.13 -43.61 -22.04
CA THR A 5 -17.09 -42.62 -20.95
C THR A 5 -15.78 -41.84 -21.09
N VAL A 6 -15.87 -40.70 -21.77
CA VAL A 6 -14.83 -39.66 -21.73
C VAL A 6 -14.81 -39.12 -20.30
N LEU A 7 -13.84 -39.57 -19.52
CA LEU A 7 -13.51 -38.98 -18.22
C LEU A 7 -12.84 -37.63 -18.49
N LEU A 8 -13.67 -36.60 -18.71
CA LEU A 8 -13.27 -35.20 -18.60
C LEU A 8 -12.90 -34.98 -17.13
N THR A 9 -11.62 -35.19 -16.83
CA THR A 9 -10.99 -34.64 -15.64
C THR A 9 -11.00 -33.13 -15.79
N LEU A 10 -12.08 -32.52 -15.29
CA LEU A 10 -12.08 -31.13 -14.84
C LEU A 10 -11.02 -31.01 -13.75
N ILE A 11 -9.79 -30.74 -14.17
CA ILE A 11 -8.78 -30.15 -13.29
C ILE A 11 -9.32 -28.75 -13.02
N SER A 12 -10.08 -28.61 -11.94
CA SER A 12 -10.26 -27.34 -11.28
C SER A 12 -8.88 -26.85 -10.88
N LEU A 13 -8.23 -26.09 -11.77
CA LEU A 13 -7.14 -25.19 -11.45
C LEU A 13 -7.71 -24.18 -10.45
N THR A 14 -7.73 -24.56 -9.18
CA THR A 14 -7.81 -23.61 -8.09
C THR A 14 -6.58 -22.73 -8.23
N SER A 15 -6.75 -21.58 -8.88
CA SER A 15 -5.77 -20.51 -8.78
C SER A 15 -5.73 -20.14 -7.31
N GLY A 16 -4.68 -20.59 -6.60
CA GLY A 16 -4.42 -20.15 -5.23
C GLY A 16 -4.37 -18.63 -5.23
N SER A 17 -4.83 -18.00 -4.15
CA SER A 17 -4.77 -16.54 -4.06
C SER A 17 -3.31 -16.09 -4.17
N VAL A 18 -3.07 -14.84 -4.61
CA VAL A 18 -1.71 -14.27 -4.65
C VAL A 18 -1.01 -14.41 -3.29
N LEU A 19 -1.76 -14.25 -2.20
CA LEU A 19 -1.25 -14.42 -0.85
C LEU A 19 -0.83 -15.86 -0.53
N ASP A 20 -1.51 -16.86 -1.11
CA ASP A 20 -1.10 -18.25 -0.98
C ASP A 20 0.19 -18.55 -1.75
N GLN A 21 0.36 -17.91 -2.93
CA GLN A 21 1.63 -17.97 -3.67
C GLN A 21 2.77 -17.33 -2.88
N PHE A 22 2.52 -16.19 -2.24
CA PHE A 22 3.50 -15.54 -1.36
C PHE A 22 3.94 -16.46 -0.23
N ARG A 23 2.97 -17.07 0.49
CA ARG A 23 3.28 -18.05 1.55
C ARG A 23 4.07 -19.24 1.02
N ALA A 24 3.68 -19.79 -0.14
CA ALA A 24 4.38 -20.92 -0.76
C ALA A 24 5.84 -20.59 -1.12
N ASN A 25 6.11 -19.33 -1.46
CA ASN A 25 7.43 -18.81 -1.79
C ASN A 25 8.21 -18.27 -0.56
N GLY A 26 7.74 -18.52 0.67
CA GLY A 26 8.42 -18.04 1.87
C GLY A 26 8.41 -16.51 2.03
N ILE A 27 7.41 -15.83 1.46
CA ILE A 27 7.22 -14.39 1.62
C ILE A 27 6.29 -14.14 2.80
N GLU A 28 6.80 -13.39 3.77
CA GLU A 28 5.99 -12.80 4.84
C GLU A 28 5.42 -11.47 4.37
N PHE A 29 4.19 -11.19 4.82
CA PHE A 29 3.52 -9.96 4.46
C PHE A 29 2.65 -9.42 5.59
N GLU A 30 2.39 -8.13 5.50
CA GLU A 30 1.48 -7.40 6.38
C GLU A 30 0.64 -6.41 5.55
N VAL A 31 -0.65 -6.29 5.88
CA VAL A 31 -1.52 -5.27 5.28
C VAL A 31 -1.07 -3.90 5.80
N TYR A 32 -0.61 -3.05 4.88
CA TYR A 32 -0.14 -1.72 5.22
C TYR A 32 -1.24 -0.66 5.09
N GLY A 33 -2.14 -0.82 4.11
CA GLY A 33 -3.29 0.08 3.92
C GLY A 33 -3.96 -0.10 2.56
N GLU A 34 -4.94 0.74 2.27
CA GLU A 34 -5.60 0.77 0.96
C GLU A 34 -4.84 1.72 0.03
N GLY A 35 -4.61 1.27 -1.19
CA GLY A 35 -3.73 1.93 -2.15
C GLY A 35 -4.37 2.17 -3.50
N ARG A 36 -3.90 3.22 -4.17
CA ARG A 36 -4.20 3.47 -5.58
C ARG A 36 -2.96 3.91 -6.32
N LEU A 37 -2.71 3.31 -7.47
CA LEU A 37 -1.65 3.72 -8.39
C LEU A 37 -2.21 4.67 -9.46
N ILE A 38 -1.48 5.76 -9.70
CA ILE A 38 -1.80 6.82 -10.65
C ILE A 38 -0.53 7.11 -11.46
N PRO A 39 -0.22 6.28 -12.47
CA PRO A 39 1.06 6.31 -13.18
C PRO A 39 1.24 7.58 -14.03
N GLU A 40 0.15 8.24 -14.43
CA GLU A 40 0.18 9.39 -15.32
C GLU A 40 -0.03 10.73 -14.59
N LYS A 41 0.91 11.12 -13.73
CA LYS A 41 0.89 12.46 -13.10
C LYS A 41 0.87 13.61 -14.12
N GLN A 42 1.29 13.37 -15.36
CA GLN A 42 1.25 14.34 -16.46
C GLN A 42 -0.17 14.63 -16.97
N SER A 43 -1.14 13.77 -16.65
CA SER A 43 -2.56 13.92 -17.03
C SER A 43 -3.37 14.72 -15.99
N CYS A 44 -2.70 15.36 -15.02
CA CYS A 44 -3.37 16.17 -14.00
C CYS A 44 -3.57 17.62 -14.44
N VAL A 45 -4.80 18.13 -14.33
CA VAL A 45 -5.13 19.53 -14.60
C VAL A 45 -5.55 20.26 -13.34
N PRO A 46 -5.23 21.56 -13.21
CA PRO A 46 -5.86 22.42 -12.22
C PRO A 46 -7.36 22.50 -12.45
N TYR A 47 -8.13 22.48 -11.36
CA TYR A 47 -9.58 22.62 -11.40
C TYR A 47 -10.08 23.23 -10.09
N THR A 48 -10.95 24.23 -10.18
CA THR A 48 -11.57 24.86 -9.01
C THR A 48 -12.97 24.30 -8.83
N LEU A 49 -13.18 23.63 -7.72
CA LEU A 49 -14.48 23.10 -7.31
C LEU A 49 -15.26 24.20 -6.59
N ASP A 50 -16.36 24.65 -7.18
CA ASP A 50 -17.26 25.64 -6.57
C ASP A 50 -18.35 24.95 -5.74
N LEU A 51 -18.32 25.11 -4.43
CA LEU A 51 -19.29 24.47 -3.53
C LEU A 51 -20.60 25.25 -3.41
N ASN A 52 -20.71 26.45 -4.00
CA ASN A 52 -21.89 27.30 -3.84
C ASN A 52 -23.16 26.66 -4.43
N GLU A 53 -23.08 25.97 -5.57
CA GLU A 53 -24.24 25.25 -6.12
C GLU A 53 -24.74 24.16 -5.17
N PHE A 54 -23.81 23.39 -4.58
CA PHE A 54 -24.14 22.38 -3.58
C PHE A 54 -24.76 23.01 -2.32
N VAL A 55 -24.18 24.11 -1.80
CA VAL A 55 -24.72 24.83 -0.64
C VAL A 55 -26.11 25.41 -0.94
N ASN A 56 -26.32 25.93 -2.15
CA ASN A 56 -27.59 26.46 -2.61
C ASN A 56 -28.66 25.38 -2.84
N SER A 57 -28.25 24.11 -3.01
CA SER A 57 -29.17 22.97 -3.12
C SER A 57 -29.86 22.63 -1.78
N PHE A 58 -29.36 23.13 -0.66
CA PHE A 58 -29.99 22.89 0.64
C PHE A 58 -31.38 23.51 0.70
N ASN A 59 -32.35 22.75 1.22
CA ASN A 59 -33.73 23.20 1.37
C ASN A 59 -33.83 24.29 2.46
N THR A 60 -33.53 25.54 2.07
CA THR A 60 -33.51 26.70 2.96
C THR A 60 -34.71 27.63 2.74
N ASN A 61 -35.52 27.36 1.72
CA ASN A 61 -36.66 28.19 1.31
C ASN A 61 -37.71 28.32 2.42
N ASN A 62 -37.89 27.26 3.21
CA ASN A 62 -38.84 27.25 4.32
C ASN A 62 -38.26 27.79 5.63
N MET A 63 -36.94 27.99 5.73
CA MET A 63 -36.28 28.44 6.96
C MET A 63 -36.47 29.95 7.18
N ASN A 64 -36.62 30.36 8.44
CA ASN A 64 -36.57 31.78 8.79
C ASN A 64 -35.15 32.36 8.56
N GLU A 65 -35.05 33.69 8.44
CA GLU A 65 -33.81 34.40 8.11
C GLU A 65 -32.69 34.10 9.11
N TYR A 66 -33.03 34.07 10.40
CA TYR A 66 -32.09 33.74 11.48
C TYR A 66 -31.49 32.33 11.31
N SER A 67 -32.33 31.31 11.09
CA SER A 67 -31.90 29.92 10.94
C SER A 67 -31.08 29.72 9.67
N ARG A 68 -31.43 30.41 8.58
CA ARG A 68 -30.66 30.41 7.34
C ARG A 68 -29.28 31.03 7.54
N GLY A 69 -29.20 32.17 8.22
CA GLY A 69 -27.94 32.82 8.57
C GLY A 69 -27.07 31.94 9.47
N LEU A 70 -27.68 31.24 10.44
CA LEU A 70 -26.94 30.32 11.31
C LEU A 70 -26.42 29.10 10.56
N LEU A 71 -27.22 28.51 9.65
CA LEU A 71 -26.78 27.42 8.78
C LEU A 71 -25.59 27.85 7.92
N GLN A 72 -25.67 29.04 7.31
CA GLN A 72 -24.57 29.56 6.49
C GLN A 72 -23.31 29.76 7.32
N LYS A 73 -23.39 30.39 8.51
CA LYS A 73 -22.27 30.50 9.45
C LYS A 73 -21.66 29.13 9.76
N ARG A 74 -22.50 28.13 10.02
CA ARG A 74 -22.07 26.77 10.35
C ARG A 74 -21.33 26.11 9.19
N ILE A 75 -21.84 26.22 7.96
CA ILE A 75 -21.21 25.67 6.75
C ILE A 75 -19.80 26.23 6.56
N PHE A 76 -19.64 27.56 6.60
CA PHE A 76 -18.33 28.21 6.43
C PHE A 76 -17.34 27.81 7.53
N THR A 77 -17.81 27.76 8.79
CA THR A 77 -16.96 27.35 9.92
C THR A 77 -16.54 25.89 9.80
N SER A 78 -17.47 25.00 9.41
CA SER A 78 -17.17 23.60 9.17
C SER A 78 -16.24 23.40 7.96
N PHE A 79 -16.35 24.22 6.92
CA PHE A 79 -15.46 24.17 5.76
C PHE A 79 -14.01 24.48 6.16
N ASP A 80 -13.76 25.60 6.85
CA ASP A 80 -12.42 25.95 7.36
C ASP A 80 -11.87 24.87 8.30
N ALA A 81 -12.67 24.41 9.26
CA ALA A 81 -12.27 23.37 10.20
C ALA A 81 -11.88 22.05 9.51
N ILE A 82 -12.64 21.64 8.48
CA ILE A 82 -12.34 20.44 7.71
C ILE A 82 -11.08 20.66 6.86
N CYS A 83 -10.92 21.77 6.16
CA CYS A 83 -9.69 22.04 5.39
C CYS A 83 -8.44 21.99 6.26
N ARG A 84 -8.47 22.62 7.45
CA ARG A 84 -7.36 22.57 8.42
C ARG A 84 -7.12 21.16 8.96
N LYS A 85 -8.18 20.42 9.30
CA LYS A 85 -8.09 19.02 9.74
C LYS A 85 -7.43 18.13 8.68
N PHE A 86 -7.70 18.39 7.42
CA PHE A 86 -7.15 17.67 6.28
C PHE A 86 -5.78 18.23 5.82
N GLN A 87 -5.22 19.19 6.57
CA GLN A 87 -3.94 19.86 6.28
C GLN A 87 -3.89 20.48 4.86
N ILE A 88 -5.04 20.90 4.35
CA ILE A 88 -5.16 21.64 3.09
C ILE A 88 -4.86 23.10 3.39
N HIS A 89 -4.05 23.75 2.54
CA HIS A 89 -3.74 25.16 2.71
C HIS A 89 -5.03 25.98 2.65
N VAL A 90 -5.23 26.90 3.59
CA VAL A 90 -6.37 27.82 3.58
C VAL A 90 -5.84 29.17 3.10
N ALA A 91 -6.40 29.69 2.00
CA ALA A 91 -6.01 31.00 1.49
C ALA A 91 -6.19 32.06 2.58
N GLU A 92 -5.20 32.93 2.76
CA GLU A 92 -5.24 34.05 3.71
C GLU A 92 -6.20 35.14 3.22
N GLU A 93 -7.50 34.83 3.22
CA GLU A 93 -8.57 35.80 3.06
C GLU A 93 -9.40 35.78 4.34
N GLU A 94 -9.78 36.96 4.84
CA GLU A 94 -10.60 37.07 6.06
C GLU A 94 -11.89 36.24 5.91
N SER A 95 -12.06 35.26 6.80
CA SER A 95 -13.29 34.49 6.91
C SER A 95 -14.49 35.43 7.10
N PRO A 96 -15.63 35.17 6.45
CA PRO A 96 -16.81 36.02 6.61
C PRO A 96 -17.22 36.11 8.09
N VAL A 97 -17.36 37.35 8.59
CA VAL A 97 -17.74 37.63 9.97
C VAL A 97 -19.26 37.52 10.11
N TYR A 98 -19.72 36.50 10.83
CA TYR A 98 -21.14 36.32 11.12
C TYR A 98 -21.46 36.75 12.57
N ASN A 99 -22.12 37.90 12.70
CA ASN A 99 -22.64 38.44 13.97
C ASN A 99 -23.92 37.73 14.43
N LEU A 100 -23.91 36.41 14.47
CA LEU A 100 -24.98 35.57 15.01
C LEU A 100 -24.45 34.76 16.19
N THR A 101 -25.04 34.94 17.36
CA THR A 101 -24.85 34.04 18.51
C THR A 101 -25.60 32.73 18.24
N GLU A 102 -25.07 31.57 18.66
CA GLU A 102 -25.81 30.29 18.57
C GLU A 102 -26.97 30.24 19.59
N ASP A 103 -27.95 31.13 19.47
CA ASP A 103 -29.17 31.09 20.27
C ASP A 103 -30.22 30.24 19.55
N ARG A 104 -30.32 28.98 19.96
CA ARG A 104 -31.24 28.00 19.35
C ARG A 104 -32.70 28.26 19.69
N SER A 105 -33.01 29.11 20.68
CA SER A 105 -34.38 29.42 21.09
C SER A 105 -35.17 30.19 20.02
N GLN A 106 -34.47 30.81 19.07
CA GLN A 106 -35.04 31.58 17.97
C GLN A 106 -35.35 30.73 16.71
N MET A 107 -35.04 29.43 16.75
CA MET A 107 -35.32 28.50 15.65
C MET A 107 -36.69 27.85 15.83
N ARG A 108 -37.45 27.76 14.73
CA ARG A 108 -38.65 26.90 14.73
C ARG A 108 -38.23 25.44 14.75
N TYR A 109 -39.11 24.56 15.23
CA TYR A 109 -38.82 23.12 15.34
C TYR A 109 -38.35 22.49 14.01
N LEU A 110 -39.02 22.79 12.89
CA LEU A 110 -38.62 22.30 11.57
C LEU A 110 -37.30 22.92 11.09
N ASP A 111 -37.08 24.22 11.33
CA ASP A 111 -35.83 24.91 10.99
C ASP A 111 -34.63 24.30 11.72
N TYR A 112 -34.82 23.86 12.98
CA TYR A 112 -33.79 23.16 13.74
C TYR A 112 -33.42 21.80 13.13
N PHE A 113 -34.40 21.04 12.65
CA PHE A 113 -34.14 19.76 11.98
C PHE A 113 -33.38 19.97 10.67
N ASP A 114 -33.85 20.89 9.82
CA ASP A 114 -33.21 21.21 8.54
C ASP A 114 -31.80 21.77 8.73
N TYR A 115 -31.58 22.62 9.75
CA TYR A 115 -30.27 23.13 10.13
C TYR A 115 -29.29 21.99 10.43
N ASN A 116 -29.67 21.07 11.33
CA ASN A 116 -28.77 19.98 11.74
C ASN A 116 -28.51 19.01 10.58
N TRP A 117 -29.56 18.65 9.84
CA TRP A 117 -29.45 17.74 8.72
C TRP A 117 -28.51 18.29 7.63
N ASN A 118 -28.72 19.53 7.19
CA ASN A 118 -27.91 20.14 6.15
C ASN A 118 -26.46 20.37 6.60
N SER A 119 -26.24 20.78 7.86
CA SER A 119 -24.89 20.91 8.42
C SER A 119 -24.14 19.57 8.44
N LEU A 120 -24.79 18.49 8.90
CA LEU A 120 -24.16 17.17 8.97
C LEU A 120 -23.89 16.60 7.58
N ARG A 121 -24.84 16.80 6.65
CA ARG A 121 -24.69 16.42 5.25
C ARG A 121 -23.48 17.11 4.61
N PHE A 122 -23.37 18.43 4.75
CA PHE A 122 -22.24 19.20 4.24
C PHE A 122 -20.91 18.65 4.79
N GLU A 123 -20.80 18.48 6.11
CA GLU A 123 -19.59 17.97 6.73
C GLU A 123 -19.20 16.58 6.25
N ARG A 124 -20.18 15.66 6.14
CA ARG A 124 -19.94 14.28 5.71
C ARG A 124 -19.48 14.23 4.26
N ASP A 125 -20.20 14.93 3.38
CA ASP A 125 -19.95 14.87 1.94
C ASP A 125 -18.58 15.53 1.63
N LEU A 126 -18.24 16.65 2.29
CA LEU A 126 -16.92 17.28 2.16
C LEU A 126 -15.79 16.40 2.70
N LYS A 127 -15.98 15.75 3.87
CA LYS A 127 -15.00 14.79 4.39
C LYS A 127 -14.79 13.64 3.41
N SER A 128 -15.85 13.13 2.79
CA SER A 128 -15.76 12.07 1.78
C SER A 128 -14.98 12.54 0.54
N LEU A 129 -15.22 13.76 0.03
CA LEU A 129 -14.43 14.34 -1.07
C LEU A 129 -12.92 14.31 -0.77
N PHE A 130 -12.52 14.74 0.42
CA PHE A 130 -11.10 14.81 0.79
C PHE A 130 -10.48 13.48 1.22
N LEU A 131 -11.28 12.57 1.82
CA LEU A 131 -10.82 11.23 2.20
C LEU A 131 -10.62 10.35 0.98
N GLU A 132 -11.59 10.37 0.05
CA GLU A 132 -11.59 9.50 -1.11
C GLU A 132 -10.87 10.12 -2.31
N ASN A 133 -10.62 11.43 -2.27
CA ASN A 133 -10.06 12.20 -3.39
C ASN A 133 -10.89 12.00 -4.66
N LYS A 134 -12.22 12.03 -4.51
CA LYS A 134 -13.21 11.83 -5.58
C LYS A 134 -14.30 12.89 -5.48
N ILE A 135 -14.68 13.44 -6.63
CA ILE A 135 -15.86 14.29 -6.72
C ILE A 135 -17.08 13.37 -6.73
N ASN A 136 -17.70 13.22 -5.55
CA ASN A 136 -18.89 12.42 -5.34
C ASN A 136 -20.16 13.18 -5.75
N HIS A 137 -21.29 12.47 -5.87
CA HIS A 137 -22.58 12.99 -6.36
C HIS A 137 -22.98 14.40 -5.88
N PRO A 138 -22.78 14.77 -4.61
CA PRO A 138 -23.13 16.12 -4.13
C PRO A 138 -22.40 17.27 -4.84
N PHE A 139 -21.24 17.01 -5.44
CA PHE A 139 -20.38 18.01 -6.07
C PHE A 139 -20.33 17.87 -7.59
N LEU A 140 -21.08 16.92 -8.17
CA LEU A 140 -20.95 16.57 -9.58
C LEU A 140 -21.56 17.62 -10.53
N ASP A 141 -22.54 18.39 -10.07
CA ASP A 141 -23.14 19.49 -10.86
C ASP A 141 -22.11 20.57 -11.24
N THR A 142 -21.05 20.67 -10.43
CA THR A 142 -19.97 21.63 -10.65
C THR A 142 -19.03 21.19 -11.77
N VAL A 143 -18.99 19.89 -12.11
CA VAL A 143 -18.08 19.31 -13.10
C VAL A 143 -18.52 19.66 -14.51
N SER A 144 -17.67 20.40 -15.24
CA SER A 144 -18.01 20.80 -16.60
C SER A 144 -18.06 19.61 -17.57
N GLN A 145 -18.92 19.70 -18.58
CA GLN A 145 -19.02 18.69 -19.65
C GLN A 145 -17.71 18.45 -20.40
N GLU A 146 -16.86 19.48 -20.50
CA GLU A 146 -15.51 19.37 -21.07
C GLU A 146 -14.61 18.50 -20.18
N THR A 147 -14.71 18.64 -18.86
CA THR A 147 -13.96 17.84 -17.87
C THR A 147 -14.41 16.38 -17.89
N LEU A 148 -15.72 16.12 -18.00
CA LEU A 148 -16.28 14.77 -18.17
C LEU A 148 -15.75 14.10 -19.45
N LYS A 149 -15.78 14.82 -20.58
CA LYS A 149 -15.24 14.32 -21.87
C LYS A 149 -13.74 14.05 -21.80
N ARG A 150 -12.98 14.93 -21.14
CA ARG A 150 -11.53 14.78 -20.98
C ARG A 150 -11.16 13.58 -20.12
N ALA A 151 -12.00 13.22 -19.15
CA ALA A 151 -11.85 12.00 -18.37
C ALA A 151 -12.21 10.71 -19.15
N GLY A 152 -12.72 10.82 -20.39
CA GLY A 152 -13.24 9.67 -21.13
C GLY A 152 -14.42 8.99 -20.43
N ALA A 153 -15.14 9.73 -19.60
CA ALA A 153 -16.24 9.20 -18.80
C ALA A 153 -17.55 9.21 -19.61
N SER A 154 -18.24 8.07 -19.69
CA SER A 154 -19.54 7.98 -20.36
C SER A 154 -20.67 8.61 -19.54
N ASP A 155 -20.52 8.57 -18.22
CA ASP A 155 -21.44 9.14 -17.27
C ASP A 155 -20.72 9.59 -15.99
N VAL A 156 -21.51 10.09 -15.06
CA VAL A 156 -21.02 10.75 -13.85
C VAL A 156 -20.47 9.76 -12.81
N SER A 157 -20.96 8.52 -12.82
CA SER A 157 -20.40 7.45 -11.98
C SER A 157 -19.04 7.05 -12.52
N ASP A 158 -18.94 6.88 -13.83
CA ASP A 158 -17.71 6.57 -14.55
C ASP A 158 -16.62 7.64 -14.31
N PHE A 159 -17.00 8.92 -14.24
CA PHE A 159 -16.07 10.01 -13.92
C PHE A 159 -15.38 9.84 -12.56
N SER A 160 -16.13 9.53 -11.50
CA SER A 160 -15.57 9.33 -10.15
C SER A 160 -14.62 8.11 -10.07
N HIS A 161 -14.79 7.14 -10.98
CA HIS A 161 -13.91 5.98 -11.09
C HIS A 161 -12.66 6.29 -11.93
N LYS A 162 -12.77 7.09 -12.99
CA LYS A 162 -11.68 7.41 -13.91
C LYS A 162 -10.81 8.61 -13.49
N THR A 163 -11.18 9.28 -12.40
CA THR A 163 -10.45 10.45 -11.89
C THR A 163 -9.97 10.27 -10.46
N THR A 164 -8.95 11.05 -10.11
CA THR A 164 -8.54 11.29 -8.72
C THR A 164 -8.32 12.79 -8.54
N VAL A 165 -8.79 13.34 -7.43
CA VAL A 165 -8.83 14.77 -7.16
C VAL A 165 -7.96 15.08 -5.95
N PHE A 166 -6.92 15.89 -6.13
CA PHE A 166 -6.03 16.30 -5.06
C PHE A 166 -6.33 17.74 -4.63
N PRO A 167 -6.97 17.96 -3.47
CA PRO A 167 -7.15 19.30 -2.92
C PRO A 167 -5.79 19.96 -2.65
N LYS A 168 -5.66 21.23 -3.01
CA LYS A 168 -4.47 22.05 -2.77
C LYS A 168 -4.75 23.19 -1.82
N THR A 169 -5.78 23.98 -2.13
CA THR A 169 -6.11 25.20 -1.41
C THR A 169 -7.61 25.31 -1.21
N CYS A 170 -8.05 25.68 -0.01
CA CYS A 170 -9.42 26.07 0.26
C CYS A 170 -9.52 27.60 0.30
N ASN A 171 -10.46 28.18 -0.45
CA ASN A 171 -10.90 29.57 -0.26
C ASN A 171 -12.22 29.57 0.52
N VAL A 172 -12.12 29.82 1.83
CA VAL A 172 -13.27 29.79 2.73
C VAL A 172 -14.30 30.85 2.36
N LYS A 173 -13.86 32.05 1.96
CA LYS A 173 -14.74 33.16 1.61
C LYS A 173 -15.56 32.90 0.35
N GLN A 174 -14.94 32.29 -0.65
CA GLN A 174 -15.58 31.98 -1.93
C GLN A 174 -16.27 30.61 -1.94
N MET A 175 -16.11 29.80 -0.89
CA MET A 175 -16.58 28.41 -0.83
C MET A 175 -16.05 27.58 -1.99
N THR A 176 -14.77 27.75 -2.34
CA THR A 176 -14.12 27.01 -3.42
C THR A 176 -12.95 26.18 -2.91
N VAL A 177 -12.68 25.07 -3.61
CA VAL A 177 -11.49 24.25 -3.40
C VAL A 177 -10.71 24.20 -4.71
N ASP A 178 -9.49 24.71 -4.70
CA ASP A 178 -8.55 24.51 -5.79
C ASP A 178 -7.96 23.11 -5.69
N THR A 179 -8.08 22.35 -6.77
CA THR A 179 -7.71 20.94 -6.85
C THR A 179 -6.83 20.68 -8.08
N MET A 180 -6.16 19.53 -8.08
CA MET A 180 -5.65 18.90 -9.30
C MET A 180 -6.47 17.66 -9.59
N ILE A 181 -7.12 17.62 -10.76
CA ILE A 181 -7.82 16.41 -11.23
C ILE A 181 -6.89 15.67 -12.16
N CYS A 182 -6.52 14.45 -11.79
CA CYS A 182 -5.77 13.53 -12.62
C CYS A 182 -6.74 12.64 -13.41
N PHE A 183 -6.64 12.71 -14.73
CA PHE A 183 -7.40 11.87 -15.66
C PHE A 183 -6.59 10.64 -16.06
N ASN A 184 -7.25 9.72 -16.75
CA ASN A 184 -6.60 8.60 -17.43
C ASN A 184 -5.95 7.60 -16.45
N ILE A 185 -6.74 7.22 -15.46
CA ILE A 185 -6.51 5.97 -14.75
C ILE A 185 -6.86 4.90 -15.78
N SER A 186 -5.93 4.00 -16.08
CA SER A 186 -6.13 2.94 -17.08
C SER A 186 -7.53 2.33 -16.98
N ASP A 187 -8.07 1.76 -18.07
CA ASP A 187 -9.40 1.10 -18.07
C ASP A 187 -9.58 0.10 -16.90
N ILE A 188 -8.47 -0.35 -16.31
CA ILE A 188 -8.41 -1.13 -15.09
C ILE A 188 -8.07 -0.19 -13.91
N PRO A 189 -8.99 0.02 -12.94
CA PRO A 189 -8.68 0.71 -11.72
C PRO A 189 -7.55 -0.03 -10.97
N GLN A 190 -6.37 0.58 -10.86
CA GLN A 190 -5.29 0.05 -10.02
C GLN A 190 -5.52 0.46 -8.56
N ALA A 191 -6.67 0.06 -8.01
CA ALA A 191 -7.01 0.22 -6.61
C ALA A 191 -7.03 -1.14 -5.94
N GLY A 192 -6.52 -1.22 -4.72
CA GLY A 192 -6.42 -2.46 -3.97
C GLY A 192 -5.70 -2.27 -2.66
N THR A 193 -5.21 -3.35 -2.08
CA THR A 193 -4.56 -3.33 -0.78
C THR A 193 -3.04 -3.31 -0.97
N ILE A 194 -2.35 -2.43 -0.25
CA ILE A 194 -0.89 -2.39 -0.20
C ILE A 194 -0.41 -3.34 0.89
N TYR A 195 0.51 -4.20 0.52
CA TYR A 195 1.19 -5.13 1.42
C TYR A 195 2.65 -4.71 1.58
N ALA A 196 3.13 -4.73 2.82
CA ALA A 196 4.56 -4.74 3.09
C ALA A 196 5.06 -6.19 3.01
N LEU A 197 6.17 -6.42 2.31
CA LEU A 197 6.68 -7.75 1.96
C LEU A 197 8.13 -7.94 2.41
N ALA A 198 8.47 -9.14 2.84
CA ALA A 198 9.85 -9.59 2.95
C ALA A 198 9.96 -11.10 2.71
N HIS A 199 11.04 -11.54 2.05
CA HIS A 199 11.36 -12.96 1.92
C HIS A 199 12.07 -13.45 3.18
N GLY A 200 11.66 -14.62 3.69
CA GLY A 200 12.18 -15.21 4.93
C GLY A 200 13.60 -15.75 4.84
N GLY A 201 14.04 -16.12 3.63
CA GLY A 201 15.33 -16.76 3.41
C GLY A 201 15.42 -18.19 3.94
N GLU A 202 16.59 -18.78 3.79
CA GLU A 202 16.89 -20.16 4.18
C GLU A 202 18.36 -20.30 4.60
N PHE A 203 18.63 -21.17 5.57
CA PHE A 203 19.97 -21.63 5.87
C PHE A 203 20.40 -22.75 4.93
N LEU A 204 21.51 -22.55 4.23
CA LEU A 204 22.12 -23.47 3.29
C LEU A 204 23.39 -24.09 3.88
N HIS A 205 23.80 -25.23 3.33
CA HIS A 205 25.09 -25.88 3.64
C HIS A 205 25.32 -26.09 5.15
N ASN A 206 24.39 -26.79 5.82
CA ASN A 206 24.44 -27.05 7.26
C ASN A 206 24.59 -25.78 8.12
N GLU A 207 23.89 -24.71 7.74
CA GLU A 207 23.87 -23.43 8.46
C GLU A 207 25.13 -22.57 8.33
N ASP A 208 26.04 -22.88 7.40
CA ASP A 208 27.21 -22.03 7.12
C ASP A 208 26.84 -20.78 6.30
N VAL A 209 25.69 -20.79 5.64
CA VAL A 209 25.23 -19.70 4.77
C VAL A 209 23.76 -19.40 5.00
N TYR A 210 23.40 -18.13 5.17
CA TYR A 210 22.01 -17.66 5.12
C TYR A 210 21.77 -16.91 3.81
N ALA A 211 20.75 -17.31 3.04
CA ALA A 211 20.41 -16.70 1.75
C ALA A 211 18.94 -16.26 1.70
N TYR A 212 18.65 -15.17 0.98
CA TYR A 212 17.29 -14.66 0.80
C TYR A 212 17.12 -13.97 -0.57
N TYR A 213 15.87 -13.89 -1.05
CA TYR A 213 15.52 -13.08 -2.21
C TYR A 213 15.28 -11.62 -1.81
N ASP A 214 15.92 -10.69 -2.51
CA ASP A 214 15.67 -9.26 -2.38
C ASP A 214 14.46 -8.87 -3.24
N ILE A 215 13.29 -9.02 -2.64
CA ILE A 215 12.01 -8.62 -3.21
C ILE A 215 11.67 -7.16 -2.88
N PRO A 216 10.80 -6.50 -3.69
CA PRO A 216 10.24 -5.20 -3.35
C PRO A 216 9.59 -5.18 -1.96
N GLN A 217 9.88 -4.14 -1.18
CA GLN A 217 9.36 -4.01 0.19
C GLN A 217 7.85 -3.75 0.24
N PHE A 218 7.27 -3.18 -0.82
CA PHE A 218 5.84 -2.91 -0.91
C PHE A 218 5.29 -3.31 -2.27
N ALA A 219 4.09 -3.86 -2.28
CA ALA A 219 3.33 -4.12 -3.50
C ALA A 219 1.86 -3.76 -3.32
N LEU A 220 1.28 -3.15 -4.35
CA LEU A 220 -0.15 -2.96 -4.49
C LEU A 220 -0.76 -4.21 -5.13
N ILE A 221 -1.63 -4.90 -4.42
CA ILE A 221 -2.34 -6.08 -4.93
C ILE A 221 -3.76 -5.68 -5.32
N THR A 222 -4.07 -5.84 -6.60
CA THR A 222 -5.41 -5.64 -7.16
C THR A 222 -6.00 -7.00 -7.58
N PRO A 223 -7.29 -7.08 -7.94
CA PRO A 223 -7.86 -8.34 -8.44
C PRO A 223 -7.19 -8.86 -9.72
N GLN A 224 -6.46 -8.02 -10.45
CA GLN A 224 -5.85 -8.35 -11.74
C GLN A 224 -4.32 -8.40 -11.72
N ALA A 225 -3.66 -7.72 -10.77
CA ALA A 225 -2.22 -7.52 -10.82
C ALA A 225 -1.57 -7.41 -9.43
N VAL A 226 -0.27 -7.69 -9.39
CA VAL A 226 0.63 -7.40 -8.27
C VAL A 226 1.62 -6.38 -8.78
N ILE A 227 1.60 -5.18 -8.22
CA ILE A 227 2.35 -4.04 -8.73
C ILE A 227 3.34 -3.58 -7.66
N PRO A 228 4.65 -3.80 -7.85
CA PRO A 228 5.68 -3.29 -6.96
C PRO A 228 5.63 -1.76 -6.88
N ILE A 229 5.74 -1.22 -5.67
CA ILE A 229 5.70 0.23 -5.43
C ILE A 229 6.79 0.65 -4.44
N GLU A 230 7.19 1.91 -4.53
CA GLU A 230 8.10 2.53 -3.58
C GLU A 230 7.34 3.52 -2.72
N LEU A 231 7.22 3.24 -1.41
CA LEU A 231 6.37 4.04 -0.53
C LEU A 231 6.83 5.51 -0.44
N GLU A 232 8.12 5.79 -0.61
CA GLU A 232 8.68 7.15 -0.66
C GLU A 232 8.15 7.98 -1.83
N LYS A 233 7.73 7.32 -2.91
CA LYS A 233 7.10 7.94 -4.08
C LYS A 233 5.57 8.00 -3.97
N CYS A 234 5.01 7.54 -2.85
CA CYS A 234 3.58 7.59 -2.59
C CYS A 234 3.24 8.72 -1.62
N LYS A 235 2.02 9.26 -1.74
CA LYS A 235 1.44 10.22 -0.79
C LYS A 235 0.49 9.47 0.14
N VAL A 236 0.84 9.42 1.43
CA VAL A 236 -0.03 8.89 2.48
C VAL A 236 -1.03 9.96 2.89
N LEU A 237 -2.31 9.64 2.88
CA LEU A 237 -3.40 10.50 3.31
C LEU A 237 -4.14 9.81 4.48
N PHE A 238 -4.30 10.53 5.59
CA PHE A 238 -5.03 10.08 6.78
C PHE A 238 -4.54 8.75 7.39
N GLY A 239 -3.31 8.35 7.10
CA GLY A 239 -2.67 7.16 7.65
C GLY A 239 -3.16 5.83 7.08
N SER A 240 -4.21 5.80 6.26
CA SER A 240 -4.81 4.54 5.76
C SER A 240 -5.02 4.46 4.25
N TYR A 241 -5.04 5.61 3.54
CA TYR A 241 -5.16 5.66 2.08
C TYR A 241 -3.88 6.19 1.45
N ILE A 242 -3.33 5.45 0.49
CA ILE A 242 -2.01 5.70 -0.07
C ILE A 242 -2.11 5.84 -1.59
N TYR A 243 -1.63 6.96 -2.12
CA TYR A 243 -1.63 7.21 -3.55
C TYR A 243 -0.20 7.15 -4.07
N CYS A 244 0.08 6.16 -4.93
CA CYS A 244 1.37 6.01 -5.57
C CYS A 244 1.31 6.60 -6.97
N PHE A 245 2.36 7.31 -7.38
CA PHE A 245 2.41 7.98 -8.69
C PHE A 245 3.26 7.26 -9.72
N GLU A 246 4.02 6.27 -9.28
CA GLU A 246 4.95 5.52 -10.12
C GLU A 246 4.99 4.07 -9.62
N GLU A 247 5.16 3.15 -10.56
CA GLU A 247 5.53 1.76 -10.26
C GLU A 247 7.03 1.71 -9.92
N LEU A 248 7.42 0.77 -9.06
CA LEU A 248 8.83 0.49 -8.86
C LEU A 248 9.37 -0.22 -10.11
N ASP A 249 10.38 0.38 -10.75
CA ASP A 249 11.05 -0.22 -11.91
C ASP A 249 11.90 -1.42 -11.44
N THR A 250 11.32 -2.61 -11.54
CA THR A 250 11.95 -3.87 -11.15
C THR A 250 11.52 -5.00 -12.07
N GLN A 251 12.45 -5.92 -12.33
CA GLN A 251 12.17 -7.16 -13.08
C GLN A 251 11.75 -8.31 -12.16
N CYS A 252 11.88 -8.14 -10.84
CA CYS A 252 11.53 -9.16 -9.85
C CYS A 252 10.00 -9.39 -9.82
N ASP A 253 9.55 -10.57 -10.26
CA ASP A 253 8.17 -11.00 -10.08
C ASP A 253 8.02 -11.71 -8.72
N VAL A 254 7.44 -11.00 -7.77
CA VAL A 254 7.23 -11.47 -6.40
C VAL A 254 6.34 -12.72 -6.29
N ARG A 255 5.54 -13.03 -7.31
CA ARG A 255 4.67 -14.22 -7.32
C ARG A 255 5.42 -15.50 -7.64
N THR A 256 6.54 -15.39 -8.36
CA THR A 256 7.33 -16.53 -8.83
C THR A 256 8.77 -16.49 -8.30
N LEU A 257 9.18 -15.38 -7.69
CA LEU A 257 10.56 -15.03 -7.35
C LEU A 257 11.51 -14.99 -8.56
N SER A 258 10.98 -14.97 -9.79
CA SER A 258 11.80 -14.90 -11.00
C SER A 258 12.46 -13.54 -11.10
N ASP A 259 13.72 -13.54 -11.52
CA ASP A 259 14.55 -12.35 -11.73
C ASP A 259 14.77 -11.49 -10.46
N CYS A 260 14.37 -11.98 -9.30
CA CYS A 260 14.65 -11.36 -8.01
C CYS A 260 16.12 -11.59 -7.62
N PRO A 261 16.88 -10.54 -7.26
CA PRO A 261 18.26 -10.70 -6.79
C PRO A 261 18.32 -11.61 -5.57
N ILE A 262 19.35 -12.46 -5.51
CA ILE A 262 19.62 -13.32 -4.35
C ILE A 262 20.80 -12.71 -3.60
N TYR A 263 20.69 -12.62 -2.28
CA TYR A 263 21.81 -12.23 -1.42
C TYR A 263 22.08 -13.30 -0.38
N ALA A 264 23.35 -13.43 0.00
CA ALA A 264 23.76 -14.37 1.02
C ALA A 264 24.78 -13.78 2.00
N PHE A 265 24.69 -14.24 3.24
CA PHE A 265 25.64 -14.00 4.32
C PHE A 265 26.33 -15.30 4.69
N LYS A 266 27.56 -15.19 5.19
CA LYS A 266 28.19 -16.27 5.94
C LYS A 266 27.64 -16.29 7.36
N SER A 267 27.15 -17.42 7.84
CA SER A 267 26.50 -17.55 9.15
C SER A 267 27.37 -18.29 10.17
N ASP A 268 28.62 -17.84 10.34
CA ASP A 268 29.53 -18.39 11.36
C ASP A 268 29.24 -17.78 12.75
N GLY A 269 29.28 -18.61 13.80
CA GLY A 269 29.21 -18.17 15.19
C GLY A 269 27.83 -17.61 15.59
N ASP A 270 27.82 -16.46 16.27
CA ASP A 270 26.62 -15.78 16.81
C ASP A 270 25.91 -14.95 15.71
N PHE A 271 25.57 -15.58 14.58
CA PHE A 271 24.94 -14.90 13.45
C PHE A 271 23.51 -14.47 13.79
N VAL A 272 23.20 -13.19 13.61
CA VAL A 272 21.84 -12.65 13.71
C VAL A 272 21.60 -11.67 12.57
N PHE A 273 20.57 -11.94 11.77
CA PHE A 273 20.08 -11.08 10.71
C PHE A 273 18.64 -10.66 10.99
N ARG A 274 18.30 -9.43 10.61
CA ARG A 274 16.96 -8.86 10.76
C ARG A 274 16.55 -8.11 9.50
N ARG A 275 15.34 -8.37 9.01
CA ARG A 275 14.70 -7.63 7.92
C ARG A 275 13.28 -7.23 8.31
N ASN A 276 12.91 -5.97 8.09
CA ASN A 276 11.57 -5.49 8.42
C ASN A 276 10.61 -5.66 7.25
N PHE A 277 9.33 -5.85 7.57
CA PHE A 277 8.21 -5.70 6.65
C PHE A 277 7.07 -5.05 7.44
N GLY A 278 6.67 -3.84 7.06
CA GLY A 278 5.68 -3.09 7.83
C GLY A 278 6.17 -2.82 9.25
N ILE A 279 5.38 -3.20 10.25
CA ILE A 279 5.78 -3.16 11.67
C ILE A 279 6.37 -4.48 12.16
N GLY A 280 6.26 -5.56 11.36
CA GLY A 280 6.86 -6.85 11.62
C GLY A 280 8.34 -6.93 11.23
N ALA A 281 9.01 -7.97 11.73
CA ALA A 281 10.38 -8.29 11.35
C ALA A 281 10.59 -9.80 11.19
N ILE A 282 11.38 -10.17 10.19
CA ILE A 282 11.95 -11.51 10.03
C ILE A 282 13.33 -11.51 10.69
N TYR A 283 13.58 -12.53 11.49
CA TYR A 283 14.89 -12.83 12.05
C TYR A 283 15.42 -14.14 11.51
N ALA A 284 16.72 -14.17 11.24
CA ALA A 284 17.47 -15.38 10.97
C ALA A 284 18.67 -15.46 11.93
N THR A 285 18.82 -16.56 12.64
CA THR A 285 19.83 -16.72 13.68
C THR A 285 20.30 -18.17 13.82
N THR A 286 21.58 -18.34 14.16
CA THR A 286 22.17 -19.62 14.61
C THR A 286 22.08 -19.80 16.13
N GLU A 287 21.82 -18.71 16.87
CA GLU A 287 21.64 -18.73 18.33
C GLU A 287 20.26 -19.27 18.73
N SER A 288 20.20 -20.01 19.85
CA SER A 288 18.94 -20.43 20.48
C SER A 288 18.26 -19.32 21.28
N GLU A 289 18.98 -18.24 21.61
CA GLU A 289 18.46 -17.09 22.34
C GLU A 289 19.04 -15.78 21.80
N ILE A 290 18.18 -14.77 21.57
CA ILE A 290 18.63 -13.46 21.06
C ILE A 290 18.09 -12.28 21.86
N ASP A 291 18.83 -11.18 21.87
CA ASP A 291 18.42 -9.91 22.49
C ASP A 291 17.62 -9.06 21.47
N LEU A 292 16.31 -9.33 21.41
CA LEU A 292 15.38 -8.67 20.48
C LEU A 292 15.27 -7.15 20.72
N TYR A 293 15.47 -6.70 21.95
CA TYR A 293 15.24 -5.32 22.37
C TYR A 293 16.52 -4.52 22.58
N GLN A 294 17.69 -5.12 22.32
CA GLN A 294 19.01 -4.51 22.54
C GLN A 294 19.18 -3.97 23.96
N ASN A 295 18.57 -4.63 24.94
CA ASN A 295 18.55 -4.20 26.34
C ASN A 295 19.25 -5.20 27.27
N GLY A 296 19.92 -6.20 26.71
CA GLY A 296 20.60 -7.29 27.40
C GLY A 296 19.71 -8.48 27.74
N THR A 297 18.39 -8.41 27.50
CA THR A 297 17.46 -9.50 27.82
C THR A 297 17.35 -10.47 26.64
N ARG A 298 17.91 -11.66 26.80
CA ARG A 298 17.83 -12.73 25.79
C ARG A 298 16.53 -13.52 25.91
N GLN A 299 15.93 -13.85 24.78
CA GLN A 299 14.71 -14.66 24.69
C GLN A 299 14.94 -15.88 23.81
N VAL A 300 14.38 -17.02 24.22
CA VAL A 300 14.40 -18.27 23.44
C VAL A 300 13.60 -18.08 22.17
N VAL A 301 14.21 -18.39 21.02
CA VAL A 301 13.57 -18.23 19.71
C VAL A 301 12.91 -19.53 19.26
N PRO A 302 11.80 -19.46 18.50
CA PRO A 302 11.01 -20.65 18.15
C PRO A 302 11.58 -21.43 16.95
N GLY A 303 12.59 -20.89 16.27
CA GLY A 303 13.26 -21.51 15.12
C GLY A 303 14.42 -20.65 14.62
N ARG A 304 15.21 -21.18 13.67
CA ARG A 304 16.36 -20.47 13.08
C ARG A 304 15.92 -19.28 12.23
N VAL A 305 14.83 -19.44 11.50
CA VAL A 305 14.13 -18.33 10.84
C VAL A 305 12.77 -18.18 11.51
N PHE A 306 12.45 -16.97 11.96
CA PHE A 306 11.19 -16.69 12.62
C PHE A 306 10.73 -15.26 12.39
N VAL A 307 9.45 -15.05 12.62
CA VAL A 307 8.78 -13.78 12.43
C VAL A 307 8.40 -13.22 13.79
N LEU A 308 8.77 -11.96 14.01
CA LEU A 308 8.36 -11.17 15.15
C LEU A 308 7.26 -10.20 14.70
N ARG A 309 6.06 -10.33 15.28
CA ARG A 309 4.98 -9.36 15.14
C ARG A 309 4.73 -8.68 16.48
N THR A 310 4.62 -7.36 16.48
CA THR A 310 4.27 -6.59 17.67
C THR A 310 2.83 -6.11 17.57
N SER A 311 2.01 -6.47 18.54
CA SER A 311 0.64 -5.98 18.67
C SER A 311 0.47 -5.19 19.96
N TYR A 312 -0.49 -4.27 20.00
CA TYR A 312 -0.87 -3.60 21.24
C TYR A 312 -2.03 -4.34 21.88
N GLY A 313 -1.79 -4.86 23.09
CA GLY A 313 -2.78 -5.54 23.89
C GLY A 313 -2.99 -4.85 25.24
N THR A 314 -3.94 -5.36 26.01
CA THR A 314 -4.11 -5.00 27.42
C THR A 314 -3.69 -6.17 28.29
N GLU A 315 -2.67 -5.96 29.12
CA GLU A 315 -2.25 -6.91 30.14
C GLU A 315 -2.40 -6.22 31.50
N ASN A 316 -3.18 -6.83 32.40
CA ASN A 316 -3.50 -6.28 33.72
C ASN A 316 -4.07 -4.84 33.70
N GLY A 317 -4.83 -4.49 32.66
CA GLY A 317 -5.47 -3.18 32.51
C GLY A 317 -4.56 -2.06 31.98
N ALA A 318 -3.28 -2.35 31.71
CA ALA A 318 -2.36 -1.45 31.04
C ALA A 318 -2.18 -1.84 29.57
N THR A 319 -2.10 -0.85 28.68
CA THR A 319 -1.73 -1.09 27.29
C THR A 319 -0.26 -1.47 27.22
N VAL A 320 0.02 -2.67 26.75
CA VAL A 320 1.38 -3.21 26.59
C VAL A 320 1.59 -3.68 25.16
N MET A 321 2.83 -3.63 24.70
CA MET A 321 3.23 -4.18 23.41
C MET A 321 3.52 -5.66 23.59
N LEU A 322 2.71 -6.51 22.96
CA LEU A 322 2.84 -7.96 22.96
C LEU A 322 3.67 -8.37 21.73
N ALA A 323 4.79 -9.02 21.97
CA ALA A 323 5.61 -9.65 20.95
C ALA A 323 5.15 -11.08 20.72
N GLU A 324 4.80 -11.39 19.48
CA GLU A 324 4.49 -12.74 19.04
C GLU A 324 5.62 -13.23 18.11
N MET A 325 6.24 -14.34 18.50
CA MET A 325 7.27 -15.01 17.71
C MET A 325 6.72 -16.30 17.12
N THR A 326 6.72 -16.40 15.79
CA THR A 326 6.26 -17.60 15.08
C THR A 326 7.37 -18.12 14.17
N PRO A 327 7.66 -19.43 14.14
CA PRO A 327 8.59 -20.00 13.17
C PRO A 327 8.18 -19.63 11.74
N HIS A 328 9.16 -19.27 10.91
CA HIS A 328 8.94 -19.12 9.48
C HIS A 328 8.90 -20.52 8.84
N PRO A 329 7.89 -20.86 8.03
CA PRO A 329 7.81 -22.17 7.41
C PRO A 329 8.93 -22.36 6.38
N GLU A 330 9.89 -23.24 6.69
CA GLU A 330 10.91 -23.67 5.73
C GLU A 330 10.33 -24.76 4.80
N PRO A 331 10.51 -24.64 3.48
CA PRO A 331 10.04 -25.64 2.52
C PRO A 331 10.82 -26.95 2.67
N ALA A 332 10.16 -28.09 2.43
CA ALA A 332 10.79 -29.41 2.54
C ALA A 332 11.94 -29.63 1.53
N GLN A 333 11.95 -28.87 0.43
CA GLN A 333 13.06 -28.78 -0.51
C GLN A 333 13.49 -27.32 -0.58
N SER A 334 14.80 -27.10 -0.57
CA SER A 334 15.36 -25.75 -0.63
C SER A 334 14.86 -24.99 -1.86
N GLN A 335 14.51 -23.72 -1.68
CA GLN A 335 14.15 -22.81 -2.76
C GLN A 335 15.38 -22.32 -3.54
N PHE A 336 16.58 -22.54 -3.00
CA PHE A 336 17.83 -22.09 -3.59
C PHE A 336 18.54 -23.24 -4.29
N ALA A 337 19.17 -22.90 -5.41
CA ALA A 337 20.09 -23.82 -6.08
C ALA A 337 21.36 -24.05 -5.23
N VAL A 338 22.07 -25.14 -5.51
CA VAL A 338 23.29 -25.50 -4.77
C VAL A 338 24.36 -24.41 -4.93
N LEU A 339 24.93 -23.97 -3.81
CA LEU A 339 25.98 -22.96 -3.79
C LEU A 339 27.32 -23.54 -4.28
N LEU A 340 28.02 -22.81 -5.15
CA LEU A 340 29.36 -23.19 -5.57
C LEU A 340 30.38 -23.05 -4.41
N PRO A 341 31.32 -24.00 -4.23
CA PRO A 341 32.32 -23.94 -3.16
C PRO A 341 33.20 -22.69 -3.20
N GLU A 342 33.48 -22.15 -4.39
CA GLU A 342 34.24 -20.89 -4.55
C GLU A 342 33.47 -19.68 -4.04
N THR A 343 32.14 -19.70 -4.10
CA THR A 343 31.28 -18.64 -3.61
C THR A 343 31.25 -18.64 -2.09
N GLN A 344 31.13 -19.81 -1.46
CA GLN A 344 31.12 -19.92 0.00
C GLN A 344 32.36 -19.29 0.65
N LYS A 345 33.53 -19.39 -0.01
CA LYS A 345 34.80 -18.83 0.50
C LYS A 345 34.86 -17.31 0.53
N ILE A 346 34.04 -16.63 -0.26
CA ILE A 346 34.06 -15.17 -0.37
C ILE A 346 32.94 -14.49 0.42
N LEU A 347 31.96 -15.27 0.91
CA LEU A 347 30.87 -14.75 1.72
C LEU A 347 31.41 -14.16 3.02
N LYS A 348 30.72 -13.13 3.50
CA LYS A 348 31.05 -12.43 4.74
C LYS A 348 29.83 -12.42 5.66
N ALA A 349 30.08 -12.32 6.96
CA ALA A 349 29.02 -12.28 7.97
C ALA A 349 28.41 -10.88 8.13
N ASP A 350 29.20 -9.83 7.89
CA ASP A 350 28.84 -8.43 8.11
C ASP A 350 28.18 -7.75 6.89
N SER A 351 28.40 -8.28 5.69
CA SER A 351 27.88 -7.70 4.45
C SER A 351 27.30 -8.76 3.51
N PRO A 352 26.10 -8.52 2.92
CA PRO A 352 25.51 -9.46 1.99
C PRO A 352 26.30 -9.52 0.69
N THR A 353 26.46 -10.71 0.14
CA THR A 353 27.04 -10.93 -1.20
C THR A 353 25.94 -11.26 -2.17
N ARG A 354 25.87 -10.54 -3.29
CA ARG A 354 24.92 -10.86 -4.36
C ARG A 354 25.31 -12.17 -5.03
N LEU A 355 24.33 -13.03 -5.21
CA LEU A 355 24.45 -14.30 -5.91
C LEU A 355 23.68 -14.25 -7.23
N TYR A 356 24.18 -15.04 -8.18
CA TYR A 356 23.66 -15.17 -9.52
C TYR A 356 23.45 -16.65 -9.84
N THR A 357 22.34 -16.95 -10.48
CA THR A 357 22.07 -18.29 -10.98
C THR A 357 22.94 -18.55 -12.20
N THR A 358 23.72 -19.62 -12.13
CA THR A 358 24.52 -20.15 -13.24
C THR A 358 24.15 -21.61 -13.48
N GLN A 359 24.57 -22.17 -14.62
CA GLN A 359 24.35 -23.57 -14.94
C GLN A 359 25.67 -24.29 -15.10
N ARG A 360 25.80 -25.44 -14.42
CA ARG A 360 26.93 -26.36 -14.62
C ARG A 360 26.38 -27.73 -14.99
N ARG A 361 26.68 -28.17 -16.22
CA ARG A 361 26.19 -29.45 -16.77
C ARG A 361 24.66 -29.60 -16.71
N GLY A 362 23.93 -28.51 -16.97
CA GLY A 362 22.46 -28.49 -16.95
C GLY A 362 21.81 -28.43 -15.57
N VAL A 363 22.60 -28.31 -14.50
CA VAL A 363 22.11 -28.13 -13.13
C VAL A 363 22.31 -26.68 -12.71
N ASN A 364 21.24 -26.05 -12.20
CA ASN A 364 21.31 -24.69 -11.67
C ASN A 364 22.19 -24.67 -10.40
N MET A 365 23.04 -23.65 -10.28
CA MET A 365 23.92 -23.41 -9.14
C MET A 365 23.99 -21.91 -8.83
N LEU A 366 24.37 -21.56 -7.60
CA LEU A 366 24.57 -20.17 -7.20
C LEU A 366 26.04 -19.76 -7.20
N SER A 367 26.34 -18.65 -7.86
CA SER A 367 27.68 -18.04 -7.93
C SER A 367 27.68 -16.57 -7.52
N HIS A 368 28.77 -16.10 -6.91
CA HIS A 368 28.99 -14.66 -6.75
C HIS A 368 29.37 -13.94 -8.04
N LYS A 369 29.78 -14.67 -9.08
CA LYS A 369 30.17 -14.09 -10.36
C LYS A 369 28.97 -14.01 -11.27
N HIS A 370 28.77 -12.84 -11.85
CA HIS A 370 27.83 -12.66 -12.96
C HIS A 370 28.45 -13.30 -14.21
N TYR A 371 28.09 -14.55 -14.49
CA TYR A 371 28.53 -15.22 -15.70
C TYR A 371 27.58 -14.84 -16.86
N ASP A 372 27.86 -13.74 -17.55
CA ASP A 372 27.22 -13.41 -18.85
C ASP A 372 27.59 -14.39 -19.98
N GLN A 373 28.34 -15.46 -19.67
CA GLN A 373 28.94 -16.37 -20.63
C GLN A 373 28.70 -17.83 -20.25
N GLY A 374 27.43 -18.25 -20.15
CA GLY A 374 27.07 -19.65 -19.96
C GLY A 374 27.62 -20.62 -21.02
N ALA A 375 28.11 -20.12 -22.17
CA ALA A 375 28.65 -20.95 -23.24
C ALA A 375 30.14 -21.34 -23.06
N TRP A 376 31.01 -20.44 -22.60
CA TRP A 376 32.46 -20.67 -22.66
C TRP A 376 32.99 -21.57 -21.53
N ASP A 377 32.50 -21.40 -20.31
CA ASP A 377 32.90 -22.24 -19.18
C ASP A 377 32.28 -23.64 -19.27
N ALA A 378 31.06 -23.78 -19.79
CA ALA A 378 30.47 -25.09 -20.09
C ALA A 378 31.27 -25.85 -21.15
N VAL A 379 31.79 -25.15 -22.16
CA VAL A 379 32.70 -25.70 -23.17
C VAL A 379 34.04 -26.09 -22.54
N ARG A 380 34.66 -25.22 -21.73
CA ARG A 380 35.93 -25.52 -21.04
C ARG A 380 35.81 -26.74 -20.13
N ASP A 381 34.76 -26.79 -19.30
CA ASP A 381 34.50 -27.89 -18.36
C ASP A 381 34.09 -29.20 -19.06
N PHE A 382 33.50 -29.14 -20.26
CA PHE A 382 33.23 -30.31 -21.09
C PHE A 382 34.53 -30.92 -21.65
N PHE A 383 35.51 -30.08 -22.00
CA PHE A 383 36.80 -30.52 -22.52
C PHE A 383 37.87 -30.81 -21.44
N GLY A 384 37.55 -30.58 -20.15
CA GLY A 384 38.40 -31.01 -19.03
C GLY A 384 39.73 -30.27 -18.89
N PHE A 385 39.79 -29.00 -19.30
CA PHE A 385 40.96 -28.14 -19.11
C PHE A 385 41.05 -27.56 -17.71
#